data_AF-A0A7V5AQV0-F1
#
_entry.id   AF-A0A7V5AQV0-F1
#
_cell.length_a   1.000
_cell.length_b   1.000
_cell.length_c   1.000
_cell.angle_alpha   90.00
_cell.angle_beta   90.00
_cell.angle_gamma   90.00
#
_symmetry.space_group_name_H-M   'P 1'
#
loop_
_entity.id
_entity.type
_entity.pdbx_description
1 polymer ?
#
loop_
_entity_poly.entity_id
_entity_poly.type
_entity_poly.pdbx_seq_one_letter_code
_entity_poly.pdbx_strand_id
1 'polypeptide(L)'
;MRLLCNLRSSCGCSRGDIQRNLQKGDKEFYSNRRMYIRSFHNSSNHPRFCMRQDVETVVKKFHRFVETHRLIRDGNILLAVSGGSDSVAMAHIFAEYKKLYRKRITLFVCHIHHHIRPDADYDSEVAKETAKLIRAPFVIRHLKNPKRPTEAWARNARYNALFETALRLGCSTVATAHTADDQAETVIIRILRGTGLDGLSGILVKSAPVEGTTLVRPLLCFRKSELSEYTTKNNLPVAVDSTNFDLTILRNKIRHRLIPLLETEYRRGSVEALSRLALAAQTSQTEEVEPKCRFFFGHTECLIPKESLQEHPYGVYKAIRKALSILCGKQISLPLQDAVLRILNGILEDAHISTSLTKDVIAETLPEGVVLYRNKEEPPDEPHTFSVPGKICLWGIEFVSETFPSNGFELKEHKQHKSPFIEVFDADKAGRRITIRYLKEGDRFEPFGIDGETKVFRFLIKSGFPRRLRKFVPILLSSDDKPLWVVPFRIDRRFAIGPDTKNILRVEVRCSDVWYI
;
A
#
# COMPACT_ATOMS: atom_id res chain seq x y z
N MET A 1 66.91 14.82 -18.37
CA MET A 1 67.67 14.77 -19.63
C MET A 1 66.72 14.30 -20.72
N ARG A 2 66.21 15.25 -21.52
CA ARG A 2 66.51 15.40 -22.97
C ARG A 2 65.72 14.37 -23.80
N LEU A 3 64.77 14.69 -24.66
CA LEU A 3 64.43 15.87 -25.48
C LEU A 3 62.90 15.75 -25.77
N LEU A 4 62.10 16.83 -25.68
CA LEU A 4 61.63 17.67 -26.82
C LEU A 4 60.87 16.87 -27.90
N CYS A 5 59.78 17.30 -28.53
CA CYS A 5 58.90 18.47 -28.52
C CYS A 5 57.86 18.17 -29.62
N ASN A 6 56.89 19.07 -29.84
CA ASN A 6 55.94 19.12 -30.97
C ASN A 6 54.71 18.22 -30.75
N LEU A 7 53.49 18.71 -30.48
CA LEU A 7 52.86 19.97 -30.90
C LEU A 7 51.91 20.51 -29.82
N ARG A 8 52.20 21.72 -29.33
CA ARG A 8 51.18 22.70 -28.93
C ARG A 8 50.86 23.53 -30.17
N SER A 9 49.59 23.63 -30.56
CA SER A 9 48.97 24.87 -31.08
C SER A 9 47.56 24.63 -31.62
N SER A 10 46.53 24.90 -30.81
CA SER A 10 45.39 25.73 -31.23
C SER A 10 44.37 25.85 -30.09
N CYS A 11 43.99 27.10 -29.82
CA CYS A 11 42.92 27.53 -28.91
C CYS A 11 43.31 27.61 -27.42
N GLY A 12 43.88 28.76 -27.07
CA GLY A 12 43.90 29.27 -25.71
C GLY A 12 42.52 29.78 -25.28
N CYS A 13 42.17 29.53 -24.02
CA CYS A 13 41.31 30.38 -23.22
C CYS A 13 41.77 30.24 -21.77
N SER A 14 42.05 31.38 -21.15
CA SER A 14 42.51 31.50 -19.76
C SER A 14 41.35 31.30 -18.78
N ARG A 15 41.66 30.97 -17.53
CA ARG A 15 40.73 30.69 -16.42
C ARG A 15 39.81 31.88 -16.00
N GLY A 16 39.71 32.94 -16.80
CA GLY A 16 38.91 34.15 -16.52
C GLY A 16 37.54 34.20 -17.19
N ASP A 17 37.27 33.39 -18.22
CA ASP A 17 36.03 33.49 -19.02
C ASP A 17 34.85 32.64 -18.50
N ILE A 18 35.11 31.75 -17.54
CA ILE A 18 34.09 30.83 -16.99
C ILE A 18 33.13 31.52 -16.02
N GLN A 19 33.50 32.68 -15.46
CA GLN A 19 32.69 33.38 -14.45
C GLN A 19 31.75 34.45 -15.01
N ARG A 20 31.86 34.83 -16.29
CA ARG A 20 31.01 35.88 -16.90
C ARG A 20 29.82 35.38 -17.72
N ASN A 21 29.74 34.08 -18.04
CA ASN A 21 28.65 33.51 -18.85
C ASN A 21 27.52 32.85 -18.05
N LEU A 22 27.49 32.98 -16.71
CA LEU A 22 26.42 32.44 -15.86
C LEU A 22 25.26 33.42 -15.58
N GLN A 23 25.23 34.59 -16.23
CA GLN A 23 24.19 35.61 -15.99
C GLN A 23 23.40 36.10 -17.22
N LYS A 24 23.51 35.46 -18.38
CA LYS A 24 22.61 35.75 -19.51
C LYS A 24 21.99 34.45 -20.02
N GLY A 25 20.69 34.29 -19.75
CA GLY A 25 19.90 33.23 -20.35
C GLY A 25 19.66 33.58 -21.80
N ASP A 26 20.12 32.74 -22.74
CA ASP A 26 19.73 32.82 -24.13
C ASP A 26 19.68 31.44 -24.80
N LYS A 27 18.66 31.30 -25.64
CA LYS A 27 18.12 30.09 -26.29
C LYS A 27 19.00 29.52 -27.44
N GLU A 28 20.28 29.82 -27.51
CA GLU A 28 21.11 29.53 -28.70
C GLU A 28 22.15 28.40 -28.57
N PHE A 29 22.06 27.55 -27.53
CA PHE A 29 23.00 26.43 -27.38
C PHE A 29 22.53 25.08 -28.01
N TYR A 30 21.37 25.05 -28.68
CA TYR A 30 20.73 23.80 -29.13
C TYR A 30 20.73 23.53 -30.64
N SER A 31 21.39 24.35 -31.47
CA SER A 31 21.32 24.19 -32.94
C SER A 31 22.49 23.43 -33.60
N ASN A 32 23.54 23.01 -32.89
CA ASN A 32 24.73 22.42 -33.54
C ASN A 32 25.19 21.05 -32.97
N ARG A 33 24.32 20.04 -33.01
CA ARG A 33 24.69 18.62 -32.76
C ARG A 33 24.47 17.67 -33.95
N ARG A 34 24.38 18.19 -35.18
CA ARG A 34 24.32 17.38 -36.41
C ARG A 34 25.67 17.07 -37.06
N MET A 35 26.80 17.42 -36.44
CA MET A 35 28.13 17.34 -37.06
C MET A 35 29.18 16.53 -36.27
N TYR A 36 28.75 15.45 -35.58
CA TYR A 36 29.68 14.57 -34.83
C TYR A 36 29.48 13.06 -35.09
N ILE A 37 28.93 12.68 -36.25
CA ILE A 37 28.72 11.25 -36.63
C ILE A 37 29.61 10.80 -37.82
N ARG A 38 30.54 11.62 -38.31
CA ARG A 38 31.40 11.24 -39.44
C ARG A 38 32.88 11.53 -39.22
N SER A 39 33.52 10.84 -38.29
CA SER A 39 34.99 10.72 -38.28
C SER A 39 35.49 9.79 -37.18
N PHE A 40 35.15 8.50 -37.24
CA PHE A 40 35.95 7.42 -36.64
C PHE A 40 35.80 6.16 -37.48
N HIS A 41 36.49 6.14 -38.62
CA HIS A 41 36.83 4.93 -39.38
C HIS A 41 38.32 4.99 -39.66
N ASN A 42 39.10 4.31 -38.81
CA ASN A 42 40.33 3.58 -39.14
C ASN A 42 41.19 3.38 -37.88
N SER A 43 41.08 2.19 -37.29
CA SER A 43 42.22 1.44 -36.75
C SER A 43 41.76 0.03 -36.42
N SER A 44 42.24 -0.91 -37.24
CA SER A 44 41.91 -2.33 -37.24
C SER A 44 42.71 -3.06 -36.16
N ASN A 45 42.08 -4.09 -35.55
CA ASN A 45 42.64 -5.06 -34.60
C ASN A 45 42.77 -4.64 -33.13
N HIS A 46 41.63 -4.44 -32.43
CA HIS A 46 41.43 -4.84 -31.00
C HIS A 46 40.00 -4.72 -30.38
N PRO A 47 38.91 -4.28 -31.05
CA PRO A 47 37.68 -3.90 -30.32
C PRO A 47 36.86 -5.05 -29.72
N ARG A 48 36.90 -6.26 -30.30
CA ARG A 48 36.04 -7.37 -29.85
C ARG A 48 36.46 -8.01 -28.51
N PHE A 49 37.74 -7.93 -28.14
CA PHE A 49 38.25 -8.57 -26.91
C PHE A 49 37.99 -7.69 -25.67
N CYS A 50 38.23 -6.37 -25.76
CA CYS A 50 37.87 -5.41 -24.71
C CYS A 50 36.37 -5.36 -24.43
N MET A 51 35.53 -5.37 -25.48
CA MET A 51 34.07 -5.32 -25.31
C MET A 51 33.51 -6.54 -24.56
N ARG A 52 34.09 -7.73 -24.73
CA ARG A 52 33.66 -8.94 -24.00
C ARG A 52 33.97 -8.88 -22.51
N GLN A 53 35.13 -8.32 -22.11
CA GLN A 53 35.50 -8.20 -20.70
C GLN A 53 34.59 -7.23 -19.92
N ASP A 54 34.15 -6.15 -20.54
CA ASP A 54 33.23 -5.17 -19.93
C ASP A 54 31.83 -5.76 -19.70
N VAL A 55 31.29 -6.48 -20.69
CA VAL A 55 29.97 -7.14 -20.56
C VAL A 55 29.99 -8.20 -19.47
N GLU A 56 31.03 -9.05 -19.45
CA GLU A 56 31.15 -10.10 -18.45
C GLU A 56 31.25 -9.53 -17.03
N THR A 57 31.93 -8.40 -16.85
CA THR A 57 32.05 -7.73 -15.55
C THR A 57 30.70 -7.22 -15.03
N VAL A 58 29.91 -6.56 -15.89
CA VAL A 58 28.56 -6.10 -15.56
C VAL A 58 27.65 -7.29 -15.24
N VAL A 59 27.70 -8.35 -16.05
CA VAL A 59 26.89 -9.55 -15.85
C VAL A 59 27.30 -10.31 -14.57
N LYS A 60 28.58 -10.32 -14.19
CA LYS A 60 29.05 -10.88 -12.91
C LYS A 60 28.52 -10.09 -11.71
N LYS A 61 28.54 -8.75 -11.77
CA LYS A 61 27.94 -7.88 -10.73
C LYS A 61 26.44 -8.13 -10.61
N PHE A 62 25.74 -8.24 -11.74
CA PHE A 62 24.32 -8.58 -11.79
C PHE A 62 24.04 -9.96 -11.19
N HIS A 63 24.80 -11.00 -11.58
CA HIS A 63 24.67 -12.36 -11.05
C HIS A 63 24.83 -12.38 -9.54
N ARG A 64 25.90 -11.76 -9.00
CA ARG A 64 26.11 -11.67 -7.56
C ARG A 64 24.89 -11.08 -6.86
N PHE A 65 24.37 -9.97 -7.36
CA PHE A 65 23.19 -9.32 -6.77
C PHE A 65 21.94 -10.20 -6.82
N VAL A 66 21.69 -10.86 -7.95
CA VAL A 66 20.55 -11.78 -8.14
C VAL A 66 20.61 -12.96 -7.19
N GLU A 67 21.77 -13.61 -7.05
CA GLU A 67 21.92 -14.79 -6.18
C GLU A 67 21.82 -14.39 -4.70
N THR A 68 22.49 -13.30 -4.29
CA THR A 68 22.43 -12.79 -2.90
C THR A 68 21.00 -12.54 -2.45
N HIS A 69 20.15 -11.99 -3.31
CA HIS A 69 18.76 -11.65 -2.98
C HIS A 69 17.73 -12.66 -3.48
N ARG A 70 18.17 -13.79 -4.07
CA ARG A 70 17.32 -14.85 -4.64
C ARG A 70 16.19 -14.28 -5.52
N LEU A 71 16.56 -13.40 -6.47
CA LEU A 71 15.61 -12.64 -7.27
C LEU A 71 14.99 -13.45 -8.41
N ILE A 72 15.78 -14.31 -9.04
CA ILE A 72 15.37 -15.02 -10.25
C ILE A 72 15.22 -16.52 -9.92
N ARG A 73 14.11 -17.09 -10.37
CA ARG A 73 13.88 -18.55 -10.41
C ARG A 73 13.84 -19.00 -11.87
N ASP A 74 14.02 -20.30 -12.08
CA ASP A 74 13.80 -20.90 -13.40
C ASP A 74 12.34 -20.68 -13.84
N GLY A 75 12.13 -20.46 -15.15
CA GLY A 75 10.81 -20.20 -15.72
C GLY A 75 10.70 -18.91 -16.54
N ASN A 76 9.48 -18.41 -16.68
CA ASN A 76 9.16 -17.27 -17.55
C ASN A 76 9.32 -15.93 -16.80
N ILE A 77 10.06 -14.99 -17.39
CA ILE A 77 10.34 -13.67 -16.83
C ILE A 77 9.85 -12.59 -17.79
N LEU A 78 9.00 -11.69 -17.29
CA LEU A 78 8.57 -10.50 -18.00
C LEU A 78 9.49 -9.31 -17.70
N LEU A 79 10.11 -8.74 -18.71
CA LEU A 79 10.97 -7.57 -18.62
C LEU A 79 10.17 -6.32 -19.02
N ALA A 80 10.03 -5.36 -18.09
CA ALA A 80 9.40 -4.08 -18.39
C ALA A 80 10.41 -3.16 -19.09
N VAL A 81 10.21 -2.90 -20.39
CA VAL A 81 11.12 -2.11 -21.22
C VAL A 81 10.42 -0.84 -21.69
N SER A 82 10.88 0.32 -21.21
CA SER A 82 10.29 1.62 -21.55
C SER A 82 10.95 2.30 -22.74
N GLY A 83 12.05 1.75 -23.29
CA GLY A 83 12.85 2.38 -24.35
C GLY A 83 14.02 3.22 -23.83
N GLY A 84 14.03 3.57 -22.55
CA GLY A 84 15.14 4.29 -21.92
C GLY A 84 16.35 3.41 -21.62
N SER A 85 17.52 4.05 -21.43
CA SER A 85 18.84 3.40 -21.23
C SER A 85 18.81 2.28 -20.20
N ASP A 86 18.22 2.53 -19.04
CA ASP A 86 18.24 1.58 -17.92
C ASP A 86 17.46 0.30 -18.26
N SER A 87 16.34 0.45 -18.96
CA SER A 87 15.46 -0.67 -19.33
C SER A 87 16.00 -1.50 -20.50
N VAL A 88 16.69 -0.85 -21.43
CA VAL A 88 17.40 -1.51 -22.53
C VAL A 88 18.62 -2.26 -22.00
N ALA A 89 19.40 -1.62 -21.12
CA ALA A 89 20.53 -2.26 -20.43
C ALA A 89 20.06 -3.50 -19.66
N MET A 90 18.96 -3.39 -18.90
CA MET A 90 18.37 -4.51 -18.17
C MET A 90 18.10 -5.70 -19.12
N ALA A 91 17.42 -5.44 -20.23
CA ALA A 91 17.03 -6.47 -21.17
C ALA A 91 18.25 -7.19 -21.77
N HIS A 92 19.27 -6.44 -22.18
CA HIS A 92 20.51 -7.00 -22.69
C HIS A 92 21.29 -7.79 -21.62
N ILE A 93 21.41 -7.26 -20.39
CA ILE A 93 22.08 -7.94 -19.27
C ILE A 93 21.39 -9.28 -18.95
N PHE A 94 20.05 -9.35 -18.95
CA PHE A 94 19.33 -10.61 -18.76
C PHE A 94 19.63 -11.64 -19.85
N ALA A 95 19.74 -11.20 -21.10
CA ALA A 95 20.06 -12.07 -22.23
C ALA A 95 21.49 -12.64 -22.11
N GLU A 96 22.46 -11.81 -21.73
CA GLU A 96 23.84 -12.24 -21.51
C GLU A 96 23.97 -13.10 -20.25
N TYR A 97 23.25 -12.77 -19.17
CA TYR A 97 23.16 -13.58 -17.95
C TYR A 97 22.62 -14.99 -18.24
N LYS A 98 21.56 -15.10 -19.05
CA LYS A 98 21.00 -16.38 -19.50
C LYS A 98 22.06 -17.23 -20.22
N LYS A 99 22.84 -16.62 -21.13
CA LYS A 99 23.88 -17.30 -21.91
C LYS A 99 25.06 -17.72 -21.03
N LEU A 100 25.61 -16.78 -20.25
CA LEU A 100 26.84 -16.96 -19.48
C LEU A 100 26.68 -17.99 -18.36
N TYR A 101 25.53 -17.97 -17.67
CA TYR A 101 25.26 -18.86 -16.52
C TYR A 101 24.30 -20.01 -16.85
N ARG A 102 23.97 -20.23 -18.13
CA ARG A 102 23.10 -21.32 -18.62
C ARG A 102 21.78 -21.45 -17.84
N LYS A 103 21.18 -20.33 -17.46
CA LYS A 103 19.94 -20.31 -16.65
C LYS A 103 18.74 -20.79 -17.48
N ARG A 104 17.85 -21.58 -16.88
CA ARG A 104 16.63 -22.09 -17.52
C ARG A 104 15.51 -21.05 -17.43
N ILE A 105 15.74 -19.90 -18.06
CA ILE A 105 14.81 -18.77 -18.07
C ILE A 105 14.34 -18.44 -19.50
N THR A 106 13.06 -18.12 -19.63
CA THR A 106 12.46 -17.62 -20.87
C THR A 106 12.12 -16.15 -20.68
N LEU A 107 12.67 -15.30 -21.53
CA LEU A 107 12.50 -13.85 -21.42
C LEU A 107 11.35 -13.40 -22.32
N PHE A 108 10.49 -12.53 -21.78
CA PHE A 108 9.44 -11.82 -22.49
C PHE A 108 9.64 -10.33 -22.29
N VAL A 109 9.41 -9.51 -23.32
CA VAL A 109 9.51 -8.05 -23.22
C VAL A 109 8.12 -7.45 -23.27
N CYS A 110 7.81 -6.56 -22.32
CA CYS A 110 6.57 -5.81 -22.29
C CYS A 110 6.85 -4.30 -22.25
N HIS A 111 6.25 -3.58 -23.20
CA HIS A 111 6.22 -2.12 -23.23
C HIS A 111 4.82 -1.62 -22.92
N ILE A 112 4.71 -0.60 -22.04
CA ILE A 112 3.43 0.02 -21.70
C ILE A 112 3.34 1.38 -22.38
N HIS A 113 2.45 1.48 -23.37
CA HIS A 113 2.22 2.69 -24.14
C HIS A 113 1.15 3.55 -23.46
N HIS A 114 1.53 4.74 -22.99
CA HIS A 114 0.63 5.61 -22.21
C HIS A 114 -0.15 6.64 -23.03
N HIS A 115 0.13 6.83 -24.33
CA HIS A 115 -0.50 7.85 -25.20
C HIS A 115 -0.41 9.32 -24.72
N ILE A 116 0.33 9.60 -23.65
CA ILE A 116 0.51 10.96 -23.11
C ILE A 116 1.47 11.82 -23.97
N ARG A 117 2.38 11.21 -24.75
CA ARG A 117 3.47 11.93 -25.45
C ARG A 117 3.50 11.60 -26.95
N PRO A 118 3.93 12.55 -27.80
CA PRO A 118 4.20 12.29 -29.22
C PRO A 118 5.36 11.29 -29.43
N ASP A 119 6.38 11.32 -28.56
CA ASP A 119 7.57 10.46 -28.67
C ASP A 119 7.34 9.02 -28.17
N ALA A 120 6.15 8.73 -27.62
CA ALA A 120 5.84 7.40 -27.08
C ALA A 120 5.86 6.30 -28.16
N ASP A 121 5.60 6.66 -29.42
CA ASP A 121 5.71 5.74 -30.55
C ASP A 121 7.18 5.36 -30.80
N TYR A 122 8.12 6.29 -30.64
CA TYR A 122 9.56 6.03 -30.77
C TYR A 122 10.08 5.13 -29.63
N ASP A 123 9.65 5.38 -28.39
CA ASP A 123 9.96 4.53 -27.23
C ASP A 123 9.52 3.07 -27.47
N SER A 124 8.37 2.89 -28.13
CA SER A 124 7.82 1.58 -28.43
C SER A 124 8.65 0.82 -29.48
N GLU A 125 9.16 1.52 -30.51
CA GLU A 125 10.02 0.91 -31.53
C GLU A 125 11.38 0.52 -30.94
N VAL A 126 11.98 1.36 -30.07
CA VAL A 126 13.21 1.01 -29.35
C VAL A 126 13.00 -0.24 -28.47
N ALA A 127 11.86 -0.35 -27.77
CA ALA A 127 11.56 -1.53 -26.96
C ALA A 127 11.40 -2.80 -27.81
N LYS A 128 10.80 -2.67 -29.00
CA LYS A 128 10.63 -3.76 -29.98
C LYS A 128 11.96 -4.18 -30.62
N GLU A 129 12.83 -3.24 -30.97
CA GLU A 129 14.19 -3.52 -31.44
C GLU A 129 15.00 -4.24 -30.36
N THR A 130 14.89 -3.80 -29.11
CA THR A 130 15.52 -4.46 -27.96
C THR A 130 15.05 -5.91 -27.82
N ALA A 131 13.75 -6.17 -27.96
CA ALA A 131 13.19 -7.52 -27.92
C ALA A 131 13.72 -8.42 -29.05
N LYS A 132 13.85 -7.88 -30.27
CA LYS A 132 14.48 -8.58 -31.41
C LYS A 132 15.94 -8.93 -31.11
N LEU A 133 16.71 -7.97 -30.58
CA LEU A 133 18.13 -8.14 -30.26
C LEU A 133 18.35 -9.31 -29.29
N ILE A 134 17.52 -9.40 -28.26
CA ILE A 134 17.63 -10.46 -27.24
C ILE A 134 16.86 -11.75 -27.60
N ARG A 135 16.19 -11.78 -28.76
CA ARG A 135 15.35 -12.89 -29.23
C ARG A 135 14.24 -13.27 -28.24
N ALA A 136 13.53 -12.28 -27.73
CA ALA A 136 12.40 -12.45 -26.81
C ALA A 136 11.07 -12.06 -27.47
N PRO A 137 9.94 -12.72 -27.15
CA PRO A 137 8.61 -12.26 -27.56
C PRO A 137 8.33 -10.85 -27.03
N PHE A 138 7.74 -10.00 -27.88
CA PHE A 138 7.41 -8.62 -27.56
C PHE A 138 5.90 -8.44 -27.41
N VAL A 139 5.49 -7.78 -26.33
CA VAL A 139 4.09 -7.41 -26.08
C VAL A 139 4.02 -5.91 -25.82
N ILE A 140 3.08 -5.25 -26.48
CA ILE A 140 2.73 -3.85 -26.19
C ILE A 140 1.36 -3.78 -25.55
N ARG A 141 1.23 -2.98 -24.47
CA ARG A 141 -0.05 -2.71 -23.81
C ARG A 141 -0.36 -1.23 -23.89
N HIS A 142 -1.47 -0.91 -24.54
CA HIS A 142 -2.00 0.43 -24.63
C HIS A 142 -2.88 0.73 -23.41
N LEU A 143 -2.57 1.80 -22.69
CA LEU A 143 -3.38 2.26 -21.57
C LEU A 143 -4.52 3.17 -22.08
N LYS A 144 -5.75 2.91 -21.62
CA LYS A 144 -6.88 3.83 -21.81
C LYS A 144 -6.71 5.00 -20.85
N ASN A 145 -6.53 6.21 -21.39
CA ASN A 145 -6.24 7.38 -20.57
C ASN A 145 -7.55 7.94 -19.95
N PRO A 146 -7.62 8.17 -18.63
CA PRO A 146 -8.74 8.85 -18.01
C PRO A 146 -8.68 10.34 -18.34
N LYS A 147 -9.80 11.06 -18.17
CA LYS A 147 -9.90 12.49 -18.48
C LYS A 147 -8.88 13.38 -17.74
N ARG A 148 -8.37 12.94 -16.58
CA ARG A 148 -7.32 13.64 -15.79
C ARG A 148 -6.37 12.63 -15.13
N PRO A 149 -5.28 12.22 -15.80
CA PRO A 149 -4.34 11.26 -15.23
C PRO A 149 -3.41 11.96 -14.22
N THR A 150 -3.31 11.41 -13.00
CA THR A 150 -2.28 11.80 -12.02
C THR A 150 -1.05 10.92 -12.16
N GLU A 151 0.13 11.36 -11.70
CA GLU A 151 1.36 10.54 -11.70
C GLU A 151 1.16 9.20 -10.94
N ALA A 152 0.44 9.26 -9.81
CA ALA A 152 0.08 8.08 -9.03
C ALA A 152 -0.83 7.12 -9.82
N TRP A 153 -1.83 7.64 -10.53
CA TRP A 153 -2.69 6.82 -11.39
C TRP A 153 -1.89 6.17 -12.52
N ALA A 154 -1.06 6.95 -13.23
CA ALA A 154 -0.25 6.44 -14.34
C ALA A 154 0.74 5.36 -13.88
N ARG A 155 1.34 5.52 -12.69
CA ARG A 155 2.18 4.50 -12.07
C ARG A 155 1.41 3.21 -11.80
N ASN A 156 0.23 3.30 -11.19
CA ASN A 156 -0.59 2.13 -10.86
C ASN A 156 -1.11 1.42 -12.12
N ALA A 157 -1.58 2.18 -13.12
CA ALA A 157 -2.06 1.64 -14.39
C ALA A 157 -0.95 0.86 -15.13
N ARG A 158 0.29 1.38 -15.14
CA ARG A 158 1.45 0.67 -15.71
C ARG A 158 1.72 -0.65 -14.98
N TYR A 159 1.72 -0.64 -13.66
CA TYR A 159 1.95 -1.86 -12.88
C TYR A 159 0.86 -2.90 -13.11
N ASN A 160 -0.42 -2.49 -13.08
CA ASN A 160 -1.53 -3.39 -13.32
C ASN A 160 -1.45 -4.04 -14.71
N ALA A 161 -1.18 -3.24 -15.75
CA ALA A 161 -1.01 -3.75 -17.11
C ALA A 161 0.19 -4.72 -17.23
N LEU A 162 1.29 -4.47 -16.51
CA LEU A 162 2.43 -5.39 -16.44
C LEU A 162 2.05 -6.72 -15.78
N PHE A 163 1.38 -6.69 -14.62
CA PHE A 163 1.01 -7.90 -13.90
C PHE A 163 -0.05 -8.73 -14.64
N GLU A 164 -1.06 -8.10 -15.23
CA GLU A 164 -2.01 -8.78 -16.10
C GLU A 164 -1.31 -9.49 -17.27
N THR A 165 -0.33 -8.83 -17.88
CA THR A 165 0.44 -9.41 -18.98
C THR A 165 1.30 -10.57 -18.50
N ALA A 166 1.91 -10.43 -17.32
CA ALA A 166 2.72 -11.49 -16.72
C ALA A 166 1.88 -12.75 -16.46
N LEU A 167 0.69 -12.60 -15.87
CA LEU A 167 -0.23 -13.72 -15.61
C LEU A 167 -0.65 -14.42 -16.90
N ARG A 168 -1.02 -13.66 -17.95
CA ARG A 168 -1.43 -14.23 -19.26
C ARG A 168 -0.31 -15.02 -19.95
N LEU A 169 0.95 -14.62 -19.75
CA LEU A 169 2.12 -15.28 -20.34
C LEU A 169 2.72 -16.37 -19.43
N GLY A 170 2.11 -16.64 -18.26
CA GLY A 170 2.63 -17.56 -17.27
C GLY A 170 3.97 -17.11 -16.66
N CYS A 171 4.25 -15.81 -16.64
CA CYS A 171 5.45 -15.24 -16.04
C CYS A 171 5.28 -15.07 -14.53
N SER A 172 5.99 -15.89 -13.74
CA SER A 172 6.01 -15.76 -12.27
C SER A 172 6.87 -14.58 -11.79
N THR A 173 7.71 -14.00 -12.67
CA THR A 173 8.63 -12.91 -12.32
C THR A 173 8.50 -11.75 -13.29
N VAL A 174 8.40 -10.53 -12.74
CA VAL A 174 8.37 -9.27 -13.49
C VAL A 174 9.59 -8.45 -13.06
N ALA A 175 10.45 -8.07 -14.00
CA ALA A 175 11.64 -7.26 -13.74
C ALA A 175 11.44 -5.80 -14.19
N THR A 176 11.85 -4.85 -13.35
CA THR A 176 11.87 -3.41 -13.68
C THR A 176 13.24 -2.80 -13.48
N ALA A 177 13.58 -1.81 -14.31
CA ALA A 177 14.91 -1.21 -14.38
C ALA A 177 15.14 -0.08 -13.36
N HIS A 178 14.70 -0.25 -12.12
CA HIS A 178 15.02 0.70 -11.06
C HIS A 178 16.49 0.56 -10.65
N THR A 179 17.19 1.69 -10.51
CA THR A 179 18.63 1.78 -10.24
C THR A 179 18.94 2.30 -8.83
N ALA A 180 20.22 2.29 -8.44
CA ALA A 180 20.68 2.88 -7.19
C ALA A 180 20.36 4.38 -7.10
N ASP A 181 20.41 5.11 -8.22
CA ASP A 181 19.98 6.51 -8.29
C ASP A 181 18.50 6.66 -7.95
N ASP A 182 17.63 5.79 -8.50
CA ASP A 182 16.20 5.82 -8.17
C ASP A 182 15.94 5.53 -6.68
N GLN A 183 16.80 4.70 -6.08
CA GLN A 183 16.77 4.42 -4.65
C GLN A 183 17.12 5.66 -3.83
N ALA A 184 18.24 6.31 -4.14
CA ALA A 184 18.66 7.55 -3.48
C ALA A 184 17.63 8.67 -3.62
N GLU A 185 17.10 8.87 -4.84
CA GLU A 185 16.00 9.81 -5.09
C GLU A 185 14.80 9.52 -4.18
N THR A 186 14.39 8.25 -4.09
CA THR A 186 13.24 7.83 -3.29
C THR A 186 13.47 8.05 -1.81
N VAL A 187 14.65 7.69 -1.30
CA VAL A 187 15.02 7.88 0.11
C VAL A 187 15.02 9.37 0.47
N ILE A 188 15.67 10.21 -0.34
CA ILE A 188 15.71 11.67 -0.11
C ILE A 188 14.30 12.27 -0.12
N ILE A 189 13.47 11.94 -1.12
CA ILE A 189 12.09 12.44 -1.20
C ILE A 189 11.30 12.06 0.06
N ARG A 190 11.49 10.84 0.57
CA ARG A 190 10.78 10.37 1.76
C ARG A 190 11.31 11.02 3.04
N ILE A 191 12.62 11.25 3.14
CA ILE A 191 13.22 12.03 4.24
C ILE A 191 12.62 13.45 4.27
N LEU A 192 12.59 14.14 3.12
CA LEU A 192 12.04 15.49 3.01
C LEU A 192 10.54 15.58 3.35
N ARG A 193 9.80 14.46 3.28
CA ARG A 193 8.38 14.38 3.64
C ARG A 193 8.11 14.00 5.09
N GLY A 194 9.15 13.68 5.87
CA GLY A 194 9.03 13.07 7.19
C GLY A 194 8.65 11.58 7.08
N THR A 195 9.59 10.69 7.44
CA THR A 195 9.35 9.25 7.41
C THR A 195 10.00 8.52 8.58
N GLY A 196 9.38 7.42 9.02
CA GLY A 196 10.05 6.40 9.84
C GLY A 196 10.84 5.39 8.99
N LEU A 197 11.30 4.30 9.62
CA LEU A 197 12.10 3.24 8.98
C LEU A 197 11.42 2.63 7.72
N ASP A 198 10.08 2.59 7.69
CA ASP A 198 9.32 2.11 6.53
C ASP A 198 9.53 2.92 5.25
N GLY A 199 9.54 4.25 5.35
CA GLY A 199 9.86 5.05 4.17
C GLY A 199 11.35 5.10 3.91
N LEU A 200 12.20 5.02 4.94
CA LEU A 200 13.66 4.88 4.74
C LEU A 200 14.02 3.60 4.00
N SER A 201 13.22 2.53 4.12
CA SER A 201 13.37 1.29 3.37
C SER A 201 13.32 1.47 1.84
N GLY A 202 12.94 2.66 1.35
CA GLY A 202 13.04 3.01 -0.06
C GLY A 202 12.25 2.08 -0.98
N ILE A 203 12.87 1.73 -2.09
CA ILE A 203 12.43 0.76 -3.07
C ILE A 203 12.92 -0.63 -2.64
N LEU A 204 11.96 -1.54 -2.43
CA LEU A 204 12.26 -2.93 -2.09
C LEU A 204 12.89 -3.67 -3.27
N VAL A 205 13.90 -4.50 -3.01
CA VAL A 205 14.55 -5.30 -4.07
C VAL A 205 13.59 -6.31 -4.70
N LYS A 206 12.70 -6.87 -3.88
CA LYS A 206 11.68 -7.85 -4.25
C LYS A 206 10.36 -7.52 -3.55
N SER A 207 9.25 -7.67 -4.25
CA SER A 207 7.90 -7.45 -3.72
C SER A 207 6.90 -8.34 -4.46
N ALA A 208 5.85 -8.83 -3.80
CA ALA A 208 4.79 -9.64 -4.42
C ALA A 208 3.44 -8.90 -4.33
N PRO A 209 3.20 -7.89 -5.19
CA PRO A 209 1.99 -7.07 -5.11
C PRO A 209 0.74 -7.75 -5.64
N VAL A 210 0.88 -8.81 -6.45
CA VAL A 210 -0.23 -9.60 -7.02
C VAL A 210 0.10 -11.07 -6.84
N GLU A 211 -0.85 -11.85 -6.34
CA GLU A 211 -0.71 -13.29 -6.13
C GLU A 211 -0.27 -14.00 -7.43
N GLY A 212 0.64 -14.98 -7.31
CA GLY A 212 1.22 -15.67 -8.46
C GLY A 212 2.33 -14.90 -9.20
N THR A 213 2.60 -13.63 -8.86
CA THR A 213 3.69 -12.86 -9.48
C THR A 213 4.65 -12.24 -8.46
N THR A 214 5.93 -12.18 -8.82
CA THR A 214 6.97 -11.49 -8.05
C THR A 214 7.55 -10.35 -8.87
N LEU A 215 7.49 -9.13 -8.34
CA LEU A 215 8.19 -7.97 -8.90
C LEU A 215 9.61 -7.88 -8.33
N VAL A 216 10.60 -7.86 -9.23
CA VAL A 216 12.02 -7.76 -8.91
C VAL A 216 12.66 -6.51 -9.53
N ARG A 217 13.68 -5.99 -8.86
CA ARG A 217 14.42 -4.79 -9.27
C ARG A 217 15.91 -5.08 -9.27
N PRO A 218 16.38 -5.84 -10.26
CA PRO A 218 17.72 -6.43 -10.22
C PRO A 218 18.82 -5.40 -10.54
N LEU A 219 18.45 -4.20 -11.00
CA LEU A 219 19.39 -3.12 -11.31
C LEU A 219 19.66 -2.16 -10.15
N LEU A 220 19.11 -2.40 -8.95
CA LEU A 220 19.33 -1.55 -7.78
C LEU A 220 20.81 -1.50 -7.33
N CYS A 221 21.65 -2.40 -7.81
CA CYS A 221 23.10 -2.36 -7.57
C CYS A 221 23.90 -1.54 -8.59
N PHE A 222 23.25 -0.98 -9.62
CA PHE A 222 23.89 -0.16 -10.65
C PHE A 222 23.49 1.30 -10.54
N ARG A 223 24.44 2.18 -10.84
CA ARG A 223 24.21 3.62 -11.07
C ARG A 223 23.70 3.82 -12.50
N LYS A 224 22.93 4.88 -12.73
CA LYS A 224 22.47 5.24 -14.10
C LYS A 224 23.63 5.53 -15.04
N SER A 225 24.71 6.14 -14.54
CA SER A 225 25.92 6.39 -15.31
C SER A 225 26.55 5.10 -15.84
N GLU A 226 26.64 4.06 -15.00
CA GLU A 226 27.16 2.74 -15.40
C GLU A 226 26.33 2.12 -16.54
N LEU A 227 24.99 2.22 -16.47
CA LEU A 227 24.09 1.66 -17.49
C LEU A 227 24.08 2.48 -18.78
N SER A 228 24.21 3.80 -18.69
CA SER A 228 24.34 4.69 -19.85
C SER A 228 25.66 4.43 -20.60
N GLU A 229 26.76 4.26 -19.87
CA GLU A 229 28.04 3.87 -20.46
C GLU A 229 27.95 2.47 -21.09
N TYR A 230 27.32 1.52 -20.40
CA TYR A 230 27.13 0.16 -20.92
C TYR A 230 26.34 0.13 -22.23
N THR A 231 25.23 0.87 -22.32
CA THR A 231 24.41 0.94 -23.54
C THR A 231 25.17 1.59 -24.70
N THR A 232 25.91 2.66 -24.41
CA THR A 232 26.74 3.36 -25.41
C THR A 232 27.85 2.45 -25.95
N LYS A 233 28.62 1.79 -25.06
CA LYS A 233 29.72 0.89 -25.44
C LYS A 233 29.25 -0.31 -26.28
N ASN A 234 28.05 -0.81 -26.00
CA ASN A 234 27.47 -1.95 -26.70
C ASN A 234 26.59 -1.56 -27.89
N ASN A 235 26.53 -0.27 -28.25
CA ASN A 235 25.71 0.26 -29.35
C ASN A 235 24.23 -0.18 -29.26
N LEU A 236 23.65 -0.13 -28.06
CA LEU A 236 22.26 -0.52 -27.84
C LEU A 236 21.30 0.62 -28.24
N PRO A 237 20.11 0.30 -28.79
CA PRO A 237 19.14 1.32 -29.17
C PRO A 237 18.54 1.96 -27.91
N VAL A 238 18.64 3.27 -27.77
CA VAL A 238 18.14 4.00 -26.59
C VAL A 238 17.31 5.20 -27.03
N ALA A 239 16.12 5.34 -26.44
CA ALA A 239 15.32 6.53 -26.59
C ALA A 239 15.77 7.63 -25.62
N VAL A 240 15.85 8.86 -26.13
CA VAL A 240 16.25 10.04 -25.34
C VAL A 240 15.00 10.80 -24.94
N ASP A 241 14.69 10.80 -23.64
CA ASP A 241 13.53 11.51 -23.10
C ASP A 241 13.91 12.93 -22.65
N SER A 242 13.39 13.93 -23.38
CA SER A 242 13.59 15.36 -23.16
C SER A 242 12.89 15.89 -21.90
N THR A 243 11.87 15.20 -21.38
CA THR A 243 11.13 15.62 -20.16
C THR A 243 11.89 15.34 -18.87
N ASN A 244 12.94 14.52 -18.94
CA ASN A 244 13.83 14.26 -17.80
C ASN A 244 14.54 15.52 -17.28
N PHE A 245 14.55 16.61 -18.04
CA PHE A 245 15.23 17.86 -17.69
C PHE A 245 14.30 18.91 -17.05
N ASP A 246 13.01 18.62 -16.91
CA ASP A 246 12.07 19.55 -16.26
C ASP A 246 12.32 19.63 -14.74
N LEU A 247 12.88 20.76 -14.29
CA LEU A 247 13.23 20.99 -12.89
C LEU A 247 12.05 21.43 -12.00
N THR A 248 10.85 21.61 -12.56
CA THR A 248 9.63 21.84 -11.76
C THR A 248 9.25 20.59 -10.96
N ILE A 249 9.61 19.41 -11.48
CA ILE A 249 9.37 18.12 -10.84
C ILE A 249 10.43 17.88 -9.76
N LEU A 250 9.99 17.73 -8.50
CA LEU A 250 10.88 17.53 -7.34
C LEU A 250 11.92 16.41 -7.57
N ARG A 251 11.50 15.31 -8.19
CA ARG A 251 12.37 14.17 -8.49
C ARG A 251 13.52 14.54 -9.43
N ASN A 252 13.22 15.29 -10.50
CA ASN A 252 14.23 15.78 -11.44
C ASN A 252 15.16 16.80 -10.78
N LYS A 253 14.62 17.67 -9.92
CA LYS A 253 15.42 18.63 -9.13
C LYS A 253 16.42 17.91 -8.21
N ILE A 254 16.01 16.83 -7.55
CA ILE A 254 16.89 16.01 -6.72
C ILE A 254 17.96 15.32 -7.57
N ARG A 255 17.57 14.71 -8.70
CA ARG A 255 18.48 14.03 -9.63
C ARG A 255 19.55 14.94 -10.19
N HIS A 256 19.18 16.14 -10.64
CA HIS A 256 20.09 17.02 -11.41
C HIS A 256 20.82 18.06 -10.56
N ARG A 257 20.36 18.34 -9.34
CA ARG A 257 20.99 19.35 -8.47
C ARG A 257 21.52 18.75 -7.18
N LEU A 258 20.67 18.06 -6.42
CA LEU A 258 21.03 17.63 -5.06
C LEU A 258 21.96 16.42 -5.05
N ILE A 259 21.66 15.35 -5.80
CA ILE A 259 22.52 14.16 -5.84
C ILE A 259 23.93 14.50 -6.35
N PRO A 260 24.10 15.27 -7.46
CA PRO A 260 25.42 15.71 -7.90
C PRO A 260 26.17 16.50 -6.83
N LEU A 261 25.49 17.45 -6.17
CA LEU A 261 26.08 18.23 -5.09
C LEU A 261 26.57 17.35 -3.93
N LEU A 262 25.77 16.35 -3.52
CA LEU A 262 26.16 15.39 -2.47
C LEU A 262 27.39 14.57 -2.87
N GLU A 263 27.45 14.13 -4.13
CA GLU A 263 28.57 13.33 -4.65
C GLU A 263 29.86 14.14 -4.82
N THR A 264 29.77 15.42 -5.20
CA THR A 264 30.94 16.27 -5.49
C THR A 264 31.45 17.04 -4.27
N GLU A 265 30.55 17.68 -3.51
CA GLU A 265 30.94 18.62 -2.44
C GLU A 265 30.97 17.99 -1.05
N TYR A 266 30.16 16.94 -0.81
CA TYR A 266 30.03 16.36 0.54
C TYR A 266 30.75 15.02 0.66
N ARG A 267 30.27 13.99 -0.04
CA ARG A 267 30.82 12.65 0.06
C ARG A 267 30.62 11.88 -1.25
N ARG A 268 31.73 11.48 -1.85
CA ARG A 268 31.72 10.49 -2.93
C ARG A 268 31.11 9.17 -2.44
N GLY A 269 30.24 8.60 -3.27
CA GLY A 269 29.49 7.40 -2.97
C GLY A 269 28.30 7.65 -2.02
N SER A 270 27.67 8.83 -2.12
CA SER A 270 26.49 9.20 -1.35
C SER A 270 25.27 8.36 -1.72
N VAL A 271 25.13 8.01 -3.01
CA VAL A 271 24.02 7.14 -3.46
C VAL A 271 24.13 5.74 -2.89
N GLU A 272 25.32 5.18 -2.80
CA GLU A 272 25.58 3.88 -2.19
C GLU A 272 25.34 3.93 -0.68
N ALA A 273 25.68 5.05 -0.02
CA ALA A 273 25.37 5.24 1.40
C ALA A 273 23.86 5.28 1.66
N LEU A 274 23.09 6.01 0.84
CA LEU A 274 21.63 6.05 0.92
C LEU A 274 21.01 4.68 0.62
N SER A 275 21.59 3.92 -0.32
CA SER A 275 21.14 2.56 -0.62
C SER A 275 21.41 1.59 0.55
N ARG A 276 22.55 1.71 1.24
CA ARG A 276 22.84 0.94 2.46
C ARG A 276 21.91 1.32 3.61
N LEU A 277 21.58 2.60 3.78
CA LEU A 277 20.59 3.05 4.74
C LEU A 277 19.23 2.40 4.48
N ALA A 278 18.80 2.37 3.22
CA ALA A 278 17.56 1.71 2.84
C ALA A 278 17.56 0.22 3.14
N LEU A 279 18.68 -0.48 2.88
CA LEU A 279 18.83 -1.89 3.21
C LEU A 279 18.80 -2.14 4.73
N ALA A 280 19.51 -1.33 5.51
CA ALA A 280 19.52 -1.42 6.97
C ALA A 280 18.10 -1.20 7.55
N ALA A 281 17.39 -0.20 7.03
CA ALA A 281 16.01 0.07 7.41
C ALA A 281 15.06 -1.07 7.05
N GLN A 282 15.31 -1.83 5.97
CA GLN A 282 14.54 -3.03 5.62
C GLN A 282 14.81 -4.19 6.59
N THR A 283 16.07 -4.40 7.00
CA THR A 283 16.46 -5.51 7.88
C THR A 283 16.05 -5.33 9.34
N SER A 284 15.91 -4.08 9.82
CA SER A 284 15.43 -3.78 11.17
C SER A 284 13.91 -4.00 11.35
N GLN A 285 13.22 -4.52 10.33
CA GLN A 285 11.76 -4.79 10.39
C GLN A 285 11.42 -6.26 10.61
N THR A 286 12.40 -7.17 10.52
CA THR A 286 12.16 -8.62 10.52
C THR A 286 12.07 -9.26 11.91
N GLU A 287 12.41 -8.54 12.97
CA GLU A 287 12.25 -8.99 14.34
C GLU A 287 11.42 -7.94 15.09
N GLU A 288 10.16 -8.24 15.43
CA GLU A 288 9.47 -7.67 16.60
C GLU A 288 8.00 -8.10 16.66
N VAL A 289 7.54 -8.30 17.90
CA VAL A 289 6.22 -8.79 18.33
C VAL A 289 5.06 -8.15 17.57
N GLU A 290 4.19 -8.98 16.99
CA GLU A 290 2.98 -8.49 16.32
C GLU A 290 2.00 -7.88 17.35
N PRO A 291 1.57 -6.62 17.16
CA PRO A 291 0.55 -6.04 18.04
C PRO A 291 -0.77 -6.78 17.86
N LYS A 292 -1.38 -7.23 18.97
CA LYS A 292 -2.70 -7.87 18.93
C LYS A 292 -3.72 -6.80 18.56
N CYS A 293 -4.46 -7.03 17.48
CA CYS A 293 -5.53 -6.16 17.00
C CYS A 293 -6.83 -6.97 17.02
N ARG A 294 -7.90 -6.39 17.57
CA ARG A 294 -9.24 -6.99 17.55
C ARG A 294 -10.11 -6.21 16.56
N PHE A 295 -10.68 -6.89 15.58
CA PHE A 295 -11.53 -6.29 14.56
C PHE A 295 -12.99 -6.56 14.85
N PHE A 296 -13.84 -5.58 14.55
CA PHE A 296 -15.29 -5.66 14.78
C PHE A 296 -16.04 -5.28 13.50
N PHE A 297 -17.32 -5.68 13.44
CA PHE A 297 -18.29 -5.27 12.42
C PHE A 297 -17.84 -5.49 10.97
N GLY A 298 -17.18 -6.62 10.67
CA GLY A 298 -16.69 -6.89 9.30
C GLY A 298 -15.48 -6.04 8.90
N HIS A 299 -14.56 -5.78 9.85
CA HIS A 299 -13.32 -5.00 9.67
C HIS A 299 -13.53 -3.49 9.43
N THR A 300 -14.53 -2.93 10.09
CA THR A 300 -14.85 -1.50 9.97
C THR A 300 -14.38 -0.72 11.20
N GLU A 301 -14.08 -1.46 12.26
CA GLU A 301 -13.46 -1.00 13.48
C GLU A 301 -12.35 -1.96 13.95
N CYS A 302 -11.34 -1.40 14.58
CA CYS A 302 -10.23 -2.12 15.18
C CYS A 302 -9.90 -1.55 16.56
N LEU A 303 -9.96 -2.37 17.62
CA LEU A 303 -9.38 -2.06 18.93
C LEU A 303 -7.96 -2.58 18.99
N ILE A 304 -7.05 -1.70 19.38
CA ILE A 304 -5.69 -2.03 19.77
C ILE A 304 -5.66 -1.94 21.30
N PRO A 305 -5.61 -3.08 22.02
CA PRO A 305 -5.63 -3.09 23.49
C PRO A 305 -4.43 -2.33 24.07
N LYS A 306 -4.61 -1.70 25.23
CA LYS A 306 -3.54 -0.95 25.93
C LYS A 306 -2.30 -1.83 26.15
N GLU A 307 -2.45 -3.13 26.43
CA GLU A 307 -1.30 -4.04 26.62
C GLU A 307 -0.53 -4.33 25.31
N SER A 308 -1.16 -4.12 24.16
CA SER A 308 -0.53 -4.26 22.84
C SER A 308 0.15 -2.99 22.37
N LEU A 309 -0.10 -1.87 23.06
CA LEU A 309 0.57 -0.60 22.88
C LEU A 309 1.76 -0.59 23.82
N GLN A 310 2.92 -1.07 23.36
CA GLN A 310 4.18 -0.81 24.06
C GLN A 310 4.28 0.71 24.29
N GLU A 311 4.65 1.15 25.50
CA GLU A 311 4.77 2.57 25.94
C GLU A 311 5.89 3.34 25.20
N HIS A 312 6.05 3.10 23.91
CA HIS A 312 7.05 3.68 23.04
C HIS A 312 6.38 4.11 21.71
N PRO A 313 6.67 5.30 21.18
CA PRO A 313 6.05 5.83 19.95
C PRO A 313 6.09 4.87 18.75
N TYR A 314 7.12 4.04 18.68
CA TYR A 314 7.30 3.08 17.60
C TYR A 314 6.30 1.90 17.66
N GLY A 315 5.97 1.40 18.85
CA GLY A 315 4.99 0.33 19.02
C GLY A 315 3.59 0.79 18.62
N VAL A 316 3.20 1.98 19.08
CA VAL A 316 1.95 2.64 18.72
C VAL A 316 1.87 2.90 17.20
N TYR A 317 2.94 3.40 16.58
CA TYR A 317 3.02 3.60 15.13
C TYR A 317 2.77 2.31 14.35
N LYS A 318 3.44 1.21 14.74
CA LYS A 318 3.30 -0.11 14.10
C LYS A 318 1.87 -0.66 14.23
N ALA A 319 1.29 -0.60 15.42
CA ALA A 319 -0.05 -1.10 15.68
C ALA A 319 -1.11 -0.35 14.87
N ILE A 320 -1.04 0.99 14.87
CA ILE A 320 -1.92 1.85 14.07
C ILE A 320 -1.76 1.55 12.58
N ARG A 321 -0.53 1.37 12.09
CA ARG A 321 -0.27 1.08 10.68
C ARG A 321 -0.83 -0.28 10.26
N LYS A 322 -0.70 -1.33 11.08
CA LYS A 322 -1.28 -2.65 10.82
C LYS A 322 -2.81 -2.57 10.80
N ALA A 323 -3.41 -1.96 11.82
CA ALA A 323 -4.85 -1.74 11.89
C ALA A 323 -5.36 -0.96 10.67
N LEU A 324 -4.69 0.13 10.28
CA LEU A 324 -5.02 0.90 9.07
C LEU A 324 -4.95 0.07 7.78
N SER A 325 -3.94 -0.79 7.64
CA SER A 325 -3.77 -1.60 6.43
C SER A 325 -4.93 -2.58 6.23
N ILE A 326 -5.42 -3.15 7.33
CA ILE A 326 -6.56 -4.08 7.34
C ILE A 326 -7.86 -3.30 7.14
N LEU A 327 -8.08 -2.23 7.91
CA LEU A 327 -9.27 -1.36 7.79
C LEU A 327 -9.40 -0.73 6.41
N CYS A 328 -8.32 -0.52 5.67
CA CYS A 328 -8.38 0.07 4.32
C CYS A 328 -8.18 -0.95 3.20
N GLY A 329 -7.94 -2.22 3.51
CA GLY A 329 -7.66 -3.28 2.54
C GLY A 329 -6.44 -3.04 1.64
N LYS A 330 -5.53 -2.13 2.03
CA LYS A 330 -4.33 -1.76 1.26
C LYS A 330 -3.22 -1.25 2.15
N GLN A 331 -1.99 -1.41 1.71
CA GLN A 331 -0.84 -0.84 2.41
C GLN A 331 -0.86 0.70 2.29
N ILE A 332 -0.95 1.38 3.43
CA ILE A 332 -1.01 2.84 3.49
C ILE A 332 0.37 3.39 3.87
N SER A 333 0.90 4.27 3.01
CA SER A 333 2.12 5.04 3.28
C SER A 333 1.74 6.49 3.56
N LEU A 334 1.40 6.81 4.82
CA LEU A 334 1.11 8.17 5.26
C LEU A 334 2.10 8.60 6.36
N PRO A 335 2.44 9.89 6.45
CA PRO A 335 3.15 10.44 7.59
C PRO A 335 2.19 10.47 8.79
N LEU A 336 2.24 9.43 9.62
CA LEU A 336 1.38 9.29 10.82
C LEU A 336 2.01 9.87 12.09
N GLN A 337 3.20 10.48 12.00
CA GLN A 337 4.01 10.87 13.17
C GLN A 337 3.24 11.77 14.15
N ASP A 338 2.62 12.85 13.67
CA ASP A 338 1.86 13.77 14.52
C ASP A 338 0.63 13.10 15.15
N ALA A 339 -0.07 12.25 14.38
CA ALA A 339 -1.23 11.53 14.89
C ALA A 339 -0.84 10.50 15.95
N VAL A 340 0.27 9.79 15.75
CA VAL A 340 0.83 8.83 16.72
C VAL A 340 1.27 9.53 17.99
N LEU A 341 1.94 10.68 17.90
CA LEU A 341 2.34 11.45 19.07
C LEU A 341 1.13 11.94 19.87
N ARG A 342 0.09 12.44 19.20
CA ARG A 342 -1.17 12.81 19.85
C ARG A 342 -1.79 11.63 20.59
N ILE A 343 -1.92 10.48 19.91
CA ILE A 343 -2.49 9.28 20.52
C ILE A 343 -1.66 8.82 21.72
N LEU A 344 -0.33 8.85 21.61
CA LEU A 344 0.57 8.47 22.69
C LEU A 344 0.43 9.40 23.91
N ASN A 345 0.35 10.71 23.71
CA ASN A 345 0.08 11.65 24.80
C ASN A 345 -1.28 11.35 25.48
N GLY A 346 -2.32 11.02 24.70
CA GLY A 346 -3.63 10.66 25.24
C GLY A 346 -3.61 9.38 26.07
N ILE A 347 -2.79 8.40 25.69
CA ILE A 347 -2.61 7.18 26.48
C ILE A 347 -1.86 7.49 27.78
N LEU A 348 -0.81 8.32 27.73
CA LEU A 348 0.01 8.69 28.89
C LEU A 348 -0.75 9.55 29.91
N GLU A 349 -1.64 10.42 29.43
CA GLU A 349 -2.43 11.33 30.26
C GLU A 349 -3.82 10.75 30.61
N ASP A 350 -4.13 9.51 30.19
CA ASP A 350 -5.46 8.89 30.23
C ASP A 350 -6.57 9.85 29.72
N ALA A 351 -6.23 10.64 28.71
CA ALA A 351 -7.09 11.66 28.11
C ALA A 351 -7.76 11.13 26.83
N HIS A 352 -9.02 11.51 26.61
CA HIS A 352 -9.72 11.21 25.37
C HIS A 352 -9.24 12.13 24.24
N ILE A 353 -8.58 11.56 23.24
CA ILE A 353 -8.03 12.22 22.06
C ILE A 353 -8.64 11.57 20.84
N SER A 354 -9.17 12.40 19.94
CA SER A 354 -9.67 11.99 18.62
C SER A 354 -8.82 12.65 17.54
N THR A 355 -8.28 11.85 16.61
CA THR A 355 -7.47 12.34 15.49
C THR A 355 -7.75 11.59 14.20
N SER A 356 -7.79 12.32 13.09
CA SER A 356 -7.93 11.71 11.76
C SER A 356 -6.59 11.10 11.34
N LEU A 357 -6.61 9.82 10.95
CA LEU A 357 -5.45 9.11 10.39
C LEU A 357 -5.45 9.18 8.86
N THR A 358 -6.63 9.13 8.26
CA THR A 358 -6.88 9.31 6.83
C THR A 358 -8.17 10.09 6.64
N LYS A 359 -8.53 10.43 5.38
CA LYS A 359 -9.80 11.09 5.06
C LYS A 359 -11.03 10.34 5.64
N ASP A 360 -10.95 9.02 5.74
CA ASP A 360 -12.08 8.17 6.10
C ASP A 360 -11.87 7.35 7.39
N VAL A 361 -10.70 7.43 8.03
CA VAL A 361 -10.37 6.68 9.26
C VAL A 361 -9.97 7.63 10.40
N ILE A 362 -10.60 7.45 11.55
CA ILE A 362 -10.33 8.17 12.79
C ILE A 362 -9.71 7.20 13.79
N ALA A 363 -8.81 7.70 14.63
CA ALA A 363 -8.36 7.04 15.84
C ALA A 363 -8.81 7.80 17.09
N GLU A 364 -9.27 7.06 18.10
CA GLU A 364 -9.68 7.57 19.39
C GLU A 364 -9.02 6.79 20.53
N THR A 365 -8.55 7.51 21.56
CA THR A 365 -8.10 6.88 22.81
C THR A 365 -9.28 6.56 23.71
N LEU A 366 -9.25 5.36 24.28
CA LEU A 366 -10.20 4.80 25.24
C LEU A 366 -9.42 4.25 26.44
N PRO A 367 -10.07 4.05 27.61
CA PRO A 367 -9.42 3.40 28.76
C PRO A 367 -8.81 2.03 28.41
N GLU A 368 -9.48 1.28 27.54
CA GLU A 368 -9.10 -0.07 27.07
C GLU A 368 -7.94 -0.06 26.05
N GLY A 369 -7.56 1.11 25.50
CA GLY A 369 -6.53 1.22 24.45
C GLY A 369 -6.88 2.25 23.37
N VAL A 370 -6.65 1.92 22.10
CA VAL A 370 -6.90 2.82 20.97
C VAL A 370 -7.83 2.15 19.98
N VAL A 371 -8.92 2.84 19.62
CA VAL A 371 -9.85 2.38 18.61
C VAL A 371 -9.65 3.13 17.29
N LEU A 372 -9.61 2.38 16.19
CA LEU A 372 -9.64 2.93 14.84
C LEU A 372 -10.96 2.54 14.18
N TYR A 373 -11.63 3.48 13.54
CA TYR A 373 -12.89 3.21 12.85
C TYR A 373 -13.08 4.09 11.62
N ARG A 374 -13.92 3.64 10.68
CA ARG A 374 -14.27 4.42 9.50
C ARG A 374 -15.38 5.44 9.81
N ASN A 375 -15.17 6.71 9.45
CA ASN A 375 -16.04 7.84 9.81
C ASN A 375 -17.36 7.93 9.01
N LYS A 376 -17.73 6.93 8.20
CA LYS A 376 -18.82 7.06 7.21
C LYS A 376 -19.72 5.85 7.00
N GLU A 377 -19.54 4.78 7.76
CA GLU A 377 -20.46 3.65 7.60
C GLU A 377 -21.76 3.94 8.33
N GLU A 378 -22.87 3.74 7.62
CA GLU A 378 -24.22 3.78 8.17
C GLU A 378 -24.73 2.34 8.30
N PRO A 379 -25.53 2.03 9.33
CA PRO A 379 -26.22 0.74 9.39
C PRO A 379 -27.15 0.58 8.18
N PRO A 380 -27.51 -0.66 7.80
CA PRO A 380 -28.57 -0.89 6.83
C PRO A 380 -29.86 -0.14 7.21
N ASP A 381 -30.41 0.62 6.26
CA ASP A 381 -31.65 1.36 6.49
C ASP A 381 -32.89 0.46 6.51
N GLU A 382 -32.83 -0.69 5.83
CA GLU A 382 -33.98 -1.59 5.66
C GLU A 382 -34.21 -2.47 6.90
N PRO A 383 -35.41 -2.42 7.51
CA PRO A 383 -35.82 -3.39 8.53
C PRO A 383 -35.89 -4.80 7.94
N HIS A 384 -35.40 -5.78 8.67
CA HIS A 384 -35.41 -7.19 8.26
C HIS A 384 -36.31 -7.99 9.19
N THR A 385 -37.18 -8.79 8.62
CA THR A 385 -38.21 -9.50 9.39
C THR A 385 -38.05 -11.01 9.24
N PHE A 386 -38.22 -11.74 10.33
CA PHE A 386 -38.19 -13.20 10.35
C PHE A 386 -39.33 -13.78 11.19
N SER A 387 -39.74 -14.99 10.84
CA SER A 387 -40.78 -15.73 11.54
C SER A 387 -40.24 -16.34 12.84
N VAL A 388 -41.12 -16.47 13.82
CA VAL A 388 -40.86 -17.13 15.10
C VAL A 388 -41.66 -18.44 15.15
N PRO A 389 -41.03 -19.60 15.36
CA PRO A 389 -39.58 -19.81 15.47
C PRO A 389 -38.87 -19.66 14.12
N GLY A 390 -37.57 -19.36 14.17
CA GLY A 390 -36.78 -19.11 12.97
C GLY A 390 -35.48 -18.39 13.25
N LYS A 391 -34.66 -18.21 12.21
CA LYS A 391 -33.37 -17.53 12.31
C LYS A 391 -33.10 -16.60 11.13
N ILE A 392 -32.27 -15.60 11.36
CA ILE A 392 -31.82 -14.66 10.33
C ILE A 392 -30.37 -14.23 10.62
N CYS A 393 -29.56 -14.04 9.57
CA CYS A 393 -28.19 -13.56 9.69
C CYS A 393 -28.06 -12.20 9.02
N LEU A 394 -27.62 -11.19 9.77
CA LEU A 394 -27.44 -9.82 9.31
C LEU A 394 -26.05 -9.34 9.75
N TRP A 395 -25.20 -8.95 8.80
CA TRP A 395 -23.87 -8.38 9.11
C TRP A 395 -22.99 -9.28 10.00
N GLY A 396 -23.06 -10.60 9.82
CA GLY A 396 -22.29 -11.58 10.63
C GLY A 396 -22.88 -11.85 12.02
N ILE A 397 -24.05 -11.28 12.31
CA ILE A 397 -24.83 -11.53 13.53
C ILE A 397 -25.99 -12.46 13.18
N GLU A 398 -26.01 -13.66 13.75
CA GLU A 398 -27.12 -14.60 13.63
C GLU A 398 -28.08 -14.42 14.81
N PHE A 399 -29.34 -14.13 14.51
CA PHE A 399 -30.44 -14.08 15.47
C PHE A 399 -31.22 -15.39 15.34
N VAL A 400 -31.38 -16.10 16.46
CA VAL A 400 -32.09 -17.38 16.52
C VAL A 400 -33.25 -17.23 17.49
N SER A 401 -34.46 -17.57 17.05
CA SER A 401 -35.67 -17.54 17.87
C SER A 401 -36.30 -18.91 18.01
N GLU A 402 -36.73 -19.22 19.22
CA GLU A 402 -37.40 -20.46 19.60
C GLU A 402 -38.58 -20.14 20.52
N THR A 403 -39.63 -20.95 20.45
CA THR A 403 -40.79 -20.83 21.33
C THR A 403 -41.07 -22.13 22.05
N PHE A 404 -41.37 -22.05 23.34
CA PHE A 404 -41.74 -23.21 24.15
C PHE A 404 -42.78 -22.82 25.23
N PRO A 405 -43.59 -23.77 25.73
CA PRO A 405 -44.52 -23.50 26.81
C PRO A 405 -43.81 -23.04 28.10
N SER A 406 -44.45 -22.19 28.91
CA SER A 406 -43.90 -21.73 30.19
C SER A 406 -43.83 -22.84 31.25
N ASN A 407 -44.57 -23.93 31.07
CA ASN A 407 -44.56 -25.08 31.96
C ASN A 407 -43.18 -25.73 31.99
N GLY A 408 -42.52 -25.71 33.15
CA GLY A 408 -41.17 -26.25 33.33
C GLY A 408 -40.04 -25.24 33.07
N PHE A 409 -40.35 -23.97 32.76
CA PHE A 409 -39.32 -22.94 32.65
C PHE A 409 -38.98 -22.35 34.02
N GLU A 410 -37.79 -22.65 34.52
CA GLU A 410 -37.29 -22.07 35.77
C GLU A 410 -36.57 -20.75 35.54
N LEU A 411 -37.26 -19.64 35.86
CA LEU A 411 -36.71 -18.29 35.74
C LEU A 411 -35.42 -18.09 36.56
N LYS A 412 -35.29 -18.78 37.70
CA LYS A 412 -34.09 -18.70 38.55
C LYS A 412 -32.87 -19.33 37.89
N GLU A 413 -33.04 -20.51 37.29
CA GLU A 413 -31.98 -21.21 36.58
C GLU A 413 -31.54 -20.45 35.32
N HIS A 414 -32.51 -19.90 34.57
CA HIS A 414 -32.23 -19.03 33.43
C HIS A 414 -31.40 -17.81 33.84
N LYS A 415 -31.72 -17.16 34.96
CA LYS A 415 -30.98 -15.99 35.46
C LYS A 415 -29.54 -16.33 35.89
N GLN A 416 -29.28 -17.53 36.40
CA GLN A 416 -27.93 -17.93 36.84
C GLN A 416 -26.96 -18.12 35.69
N HIS A 417 -27.43 -18.54 34.51
CA HIS A 417 -26.60 -18.81 33.34
C HIS A 417 -26.82 -17.81 32.19
N LYS A 418 -27.41 -16.64 32.50
CA LYS A 418 -27.87 -15.69 31.50
C LYS A 418 -26.71 -14.95 30.83
N SER A 419 -26.53 -15.19 29.54
CA SER A 419 -25.70 -14.33 28.68
C SER A 419 -26.46 -13.04 28.34
N PRO A 420 -25.77 -11.87 28.23
CA PRO A 420 -26.37 -10.64 27.69
C PRO A 420 -26.95 -10.82 26.27
N PHE A 421 -26.53 -11.87 25.55
CA PHE A 421 -26.98 -12.17 24.19
C PHE A 421 -28.16 -13.16 24.14
N ILE A 422 -28.72 -13.55 25.28
CA ILE A 422 -29.88 -14.44 25.36
C ILE A 422 -30.93 -13.76 26.23
N GLU A 423 -32.10 -13.50 25.64
CA GLU A 423 -33.24 -12.93 26.33
C GLU A 423 -34.51 -13.75 26.09
N VAL A 424 -35.43 -13.67 27.05
CA VAL A 424 -36.73 -14.36 27.01
C VAL A 424 -37.87 -13.36 27.16
N PHE A 425 -38.94 -13.60 26.41
CA PHE A 425 -40.09 -12.73 26.28
C PHE A 425 -41.39 -13.53 26.38
N ASP A 426 -42.47 -12.85 26.70
CA ASP A 426 -43.83 -13.38 26.53
C ASP A 426 -44.13 -13.50 25.03
N ALA A 427 -44.20 -14.74 24.52
CA ALA A 427 -44.37 -15.01 23.10
C ALA A 427 -45.75 -14.56 22.59
N ASP A 428 -46.77 -14.65 23.45
CA ASP A 428 -48.13 -14.29 23.09
C ASP A 428 -48.26 -12.77 22.89
N LYS A 429 -47.46 -11.96 23.61
CA LYS A 429 -47.33 -10.51 23.41
C LYS A 429 -46.39 -10.15 22.26
N ALA A 430 -45.28 -10.86 22.10
CA ALA A 430 -44.27 -10.57 21.07
C ALA A 430 -44.77 -10.85 19.64
N GLY A 431 -45.62 -11.88 19.49
CA GLY A 431 -46.17 -12.33 18.23
C GLY A 431 -45.24 -13.26 17.44
N ARG A 432 -45.68 -13.64 16.24
CA ARG A 432 -45.02 -14.66 15.40
C ARG A 432 -44.01 -14.10 14.40
N ARG A 433 -43.80 -12.79 14.43
CA ARG A 433 -42.96 -12.05 13.50
C ARG A 433 -42.14 -11.04 14.28
N ILE A 434 -40.82 -11.12 14.15
CA ILE A 434 -39.88 -10.19 14.78
C ILE A 434 -39.16 -9.43 13.68
N THR A 435 -39.13 -8.11 13.84
CA THR A 435 -38.43 -7.20 12.92
C THR A 435 -37.17 -6.69 13.60
N ILE A 436 -36.05 -6.76 12.90
CA ILE A 436 -34.76 -6.21 13.32
C ILE A 436 -34.52 -4.95 12.52
N ARG A 437 -34.25 -3.86 13.22
CA ARG A 437 -33.74 -2.62 12.63
C ARG A 437 -32.73 -1.99 13.55
N TYR A 438 -32.11 -0.91 13.10
CA TYR A 438 -31.17 -0.14 13.88
C TYR A 438 -31.81 1.10 14.53
N LEU A 439 -31.07 1.72 15.45
CA LEU A 439 -31.52 2.88 16.22
C LEU A 439 -31.93 4.04 15.30
N LYS A 440 -33.15 4.53 15.45
CA LYS A 440 -33.68 5.73 14.79
C LYS A 440 -33.86 6.86 15.78
N GLU A 441 -33.81 8.09 15.28
CA GLU A 441 -34.09 9.25 16.10
C GLU A 441 -35.54 9.21 16.63
N GLY A 442 -35.70 9.46 17.94
CA GLY A 442 -37.01 9.43 18.59
C GLY A 442 -37.40 8.09 19.21
N ASP A 443 -36.65 7.00 18.96
CA ASP A 443 -36.94 5.68 19.53
C ASP A 443 -37.10 5.71 21.06
N ARG A 444 -38.16 5.06 21.54
CA ARG A 444 -38.57 5.01 22.95
C ARG A 444 -38.97 3.60 23.34
N PHE A 445 -38.64 3.21 24.56
CA PHE A 445 -39.00 1.92 25.13
C PHE A 445 -39.15 2.03 26.66
N GLU A 446 -39.76 1.02 27.26
CA GLU A 446 -39.93 0.89 28.71
C GLU A 446 -38.90 -0.10 29.27
N PRO A 447 -37.68 0.33 29.65
CA PRO A 447 -36.64 -0.59 30.11
C PRO A 447 -37.10 -1.41 31.32
N PHE A 448 -37.03 -2.73 31.22
CA PHE A 448 -37.38 -3.61 32.34
C PHE A 448 -36.52 -3.31 33.59
N GLY A 449 -37.19 -3.12 34.73
CA GLY A 449 -36.56 -2.79 36.01
C GLY A 449 -36.33 -1.29 36.26
N ILE A 450 -36.68 -0.42 35.31
CA ILE A 450 -36.65 1.04 35.47
C ILE A 450 -38.06 1.56 35.24
N ASP A 451 -38.55 2.44 36.12
CA ASP A 451 -39.89 3.00 35.97
C ASP A 451 -39.94 4.09 34.90
N GLY A 452 -40.97 4.00 34.05
CA GLY A 452 -41.26 4.96 32.99
C GLY A 452 -40.62 4.66 31.63
N GLU A 453 -41.19 5.29 30.60
CA GLU A 453 -40.66 5.25 29.24
C GLU A 453 -39.45 6.18 29.09
N THR A 454 -38.43 5.74 28.34
CA THR A 454 -37.27 6.56 28.02
C THR A 454 -36.88 6.47 26.56
N LYS A 455 -36.19 7.50 26.06
CA LYS A 455 -35.56 7.45 24.73
C LYS A 455 -34.43 6.43 24.75
N VAL A 456 -34.37 5.54 23.76
CA VAL A 456 -33.30 4.53 23.62
C VAL A 456 -31.93 5.22 23.58
N PHE A 457 -31.81 6.34 22.86
CA PHE A 457 -30.57 7.12 22.82
C PHE A 457 -30.12 7.63 24.20
N ARG A 458 -31.06 8.10 25.04
CA ARG A 458 -30.77 8.57 26.40
C ARG A 458 -30.37 7.39 27.30
N PHE A 459 -31.00 6.24 27.13
CA PHE A 459 -30.64 5.01 27.83
C PHE A 459 -29.20 4.59 27.51
N LEU A 460 -28.82 4.55 26.22
CA LEU A 460 -27.46 4.22 25.79
C LEU A 460 -26.40 5.20 26.33
N ILE A 461 -26.73 6.49 26.46
CA ILE A 461 -25.84 7.47 27.13
C ILE A 461 -25.59 7.07 28.59
N LYS A 462 -26.65 6.77 29.34
CA LYS A 462 -26.54 6.39 30.76
C LYS A 462 -25.79 5.08 30.96
N SER A 463 -25.85 4.16 30.00
CA SER A 463 -25.08 2.92 30.00
C SER A 463 -23.60 3.10 29.63
N GLY A 464 -23.14 4.33 29.35
CA GLY A 464 -21.77 4.59 28.92
C GLY A 464 -21.47 4.15 27.49
N PHE A 465 -22.48 3.79 26.69
CA PHE A 465 -22.25 3.21 25.37
C PHE A 465 -21.70 4.27 24.39
N PRO A 466 -20.62 3.99 23.64
CA PRO A 466 -19.94 4.97 22.79
C PRO A 466 -20.87 5.58 21.73
N ARG A 467 -20.85 6.92 21.60
CA ARG A 467 -21.74 7.67 20.68
C ARG A 467 -21.73 7.12 19.25
N ARG A 468 -20.53 6.80 18.73
CA ARG A 468 -20.33 6.29 17.37
C ARG A 468 -20.98 4.91 17.13
N LEU A 469 -21.09 4.08 18.16
CA LEU A 469 -21.65 2.73 18.07
C LEU A 469 -23.16 2.72 18.23
N ARG A 470 -23.76 3.75 18.83
CA ARG A 470 -25.20 3.79 19.14
C ARG A 470 -26.09 3.53 17.93
N LYS A 471 -25.71 4.02 16.75
CA LYS A 471 -26.47 3.81 15.52
C LYS A 471 -26.45 2.35 15.03
N PHE A 472 -25.46 1.57 15.44
CA PHE A 472 -25.35 0.15 15.09
C PHE A 472 -26.02 -0.79 16.10
N VAL A 473 -26.67 -0.25 17.13
CA VAL A 473 -27.42 -1.04 18.12
C VAL A 473 -28.66 -1.64 17.46
N PRO A 474 -28.79 -2.98 17.37
CA PRO A 474 -29.99 -3.62 16.88
C PRO A 474 -31.15 -3.41 17.88
N ILE A 475 -32.32 -3.11 17.34
CA ILE A 475 -33.58 -3.04 18.05
C ILE A 475 -34.49 -4.09 17.44
N LEU A 476 -34.87 -5.06 18.27
CA LEU A 476 -35.91 -6.03 17.91
C LEU A 476 -37.26 -5.41 18.19
N LEU A 477 -38.18 -5.59 17.26
CA LEU A 477 -39.56 -5.15 17.35
C LEU A 477 -40.49 -6.37 17.34
N SER A 478 -41.58 -6.27 18.10
CA SER A 478 -42.67 -7.24 18.07
C SER A 478 -43.43 -7.21 16.73
N SER A 479 -44.41 -8.09 16.57
CA SER A 479 -45.28 -8.12 15.38
C SER A 479 -46.05 -6.81 15.15
N ASP A 480 -46.25 -6.02 16.20
CA ASP A 480 -46.91 -4.71 16.22
C ASP A 480 -45.91 -3.53 16.18
N ASP A 481 -44.68 -3.77 15.74
CA ASP A 481 -43.60 -2.78 15.60
C ASP A 481 -43.21 -2.04 16.90
N LYS A 482 -43.53 -2.61 18.06
CA LYS A 482 -43.12 -2.08 19.37
C LYS A 482 -41.74 -2.62 19.75
N PRO A 483 -40.85 -1.80 20.34
CA PRO A 483 -39.55 -2.29 20.83
C PRO A 483 -39.71 -3.43 21.82
N LEU A 484 -39.03 -4.53 21.51
CA LEU A 484 -38.98 -5.74 22.30
C LEU A 484 -37.64 -5.80 23.07
N TRP A 485 -36.54 -5.50 22.38
CA TRP A 485 -35.20 -5.58 22.96
C TRP A 485 -34.23 -4.59 22.29
N VAL A 486 -33.56 -3.78 23.10
CA VAL A 486 -32.38 -3.01 22.69
C VAL A 486 -31.17 -3.90 22.92
N VAL A 487 -30.64 -4.52 21.85
CA VAL A 487 -29.62 -5.59 21.95
C VAL A 487 -28.22 -5.01 22.21
N PRO A 488 -27.41 -5.57 23.11
CA PRO A 488 -27.69 -6.63 24.08
C PRO A 488 -28.10 -6.08 25.46
N PHE A 489 -28.56 -4.83 25.53
CA PHE A 489 -28.70 -4.09 26.79
C PHE A 489 -29.92 -4.46 27.62
N ARG A 490 -31.14 -4.22 27.10
CA ARG A 490 -32.34 -4.28 27.94
C ARG A 490 -33.61 -4.55 27.15
N ILE A 491 -34.42 -5.46 27.66
CA ILE A 491 -35.75 -5.76 27.15
C ILE A 491 -36.75 -4.67 27.53
N ASP A 492 -37.82 -4.56 26.75
CA ASP A 492 -38.96 -3.72 27.07
C ASP A 492 -39.91 -4.46 28.03
N ARG A 493 -40.32 -3.77 29.11
CA ARG A 493 -41.09 -4.31 30.23
C ARG A 493 -42.43 -4.88 29.79
N ARG A 494 -43.03 -4.35 28.73
CA ARG A 494 -44.33 -4.80 28.22
C ARG A 494 -44.29 -6.24 27.69
N PHE A 495 -43.11 -6.72 27.30
CA PHE A 495 -42.88 -8.07 26.78
C PHE A 495 -42.21 -9.00 27.79
N ALA A 496 -41.98 -8.54 29.02
CA ALA A 496 -41.41 -9.37 30.06
C ALA A 496 -42.38 -10.48 30.46
N ILE A 497 -41.82 -11.65 30.76
CA ILE A 497 -42.56 -12.78 31.31
C ILE A 497 -43.14 -12.44 32.68
N GLY A 498 -44.42 -12.75 32.86
CA GLY A 498 -45.17 -12.64 34.11
C GLY A 498 -45.95 -13.92 34.45
N PRO A 499 -46.73 -13.91 35.54
CA PRO A 499 -47.49 -15.09 36.01
C PRO A 499 -48.44 -15.69 34.96
N ASP A 500 -48.99 -14.85 34.08
CA ASP A 500 -49.97 -15.26 33.06
C ASP A 500 -49.35 -15.72 31.74
N THR A 501 -48.01 -15.75 31.65
CA THR A 501 -47.30 -16.13 30.42
C THR A 501 -47.52 -17.61 30.13
N LYS A 502 -48.09 -17.94 28.97
CA LYS A 502 -48.30 -19.34 28.54
C LYS A 502 -47.19 -19.84 27.64
N ASN A 503 -46.70 -18.98 26.75
CA ASN A 503 -45.64 -19.30 25.81
C ASN A 503 -44.47 -18.34 25.97
N ILE A 504 -43.26 -18.87 25.96
CA ILE A 504 -42.01 -18.12 26.09
C ILE A 504 -41.33 -18.09 24.73
N LEU A 505 -40.90 -16.89 24.33
CA LEU A 505 -40.04 -16.65 23.18
C LEU A 505 -38.62 -16.47 23.70
N ARG A 506 -37.70 -17.34 23.29
CA ARG A 506 -36.26 -17.18 23.53
C ARG A 506 -35.62 -16.64 22.27
N VAL A 507 -34.84 -15.56 22.39
CA VAL A 507 -34.01 -15.04 21.31
C VAL A 507 -32.55 -15.08 21.73
N GLU A 508 -31.73 -15.70 20.90
CA GLU A 508 -30.28 -15.81 21.07
C GLU A 508 -29.57 -15.07 19.93
N VAL A 509 -28.58 -14.25 20.28
CA VAL A 509 -27.73 -13.51 19.36
C VAL A 509 -26.36 -14.15 19.33
N ARG A 510 -25.98 -14.70 18.18
CA ARG A 510 -24.67 -15.33 17.95
C ARG A 510 -23.86 -14.44 17.03
N CYS A 511 -22.59 -14.23 17.34
CA CYS A 511 -21.69 -13.45 16.51
C CYS A 511 -20.47 -14.31 16.15
N SER A 512 -20.06 -14.29 14.89
CA SER A 512 -18.79 -14.91 14.47
C SER A 512 -17.57 -14.11 14.93
N ASP A 513 -17.74 -12.81 15.19
CA ASP A 513 -16.69 -11.89 15.62
C ASP A 513 -17.11 -11.19 16.91
N VAL A 514 -16.34 -11.42 17.98
CA VAL A 514 -16.70 -11.14 19.39
C VAL A 514 -17.08 -9.68 19.62
N TRP A 515 -18.23 -9.45 20.26
CA TRP A 515 -18.57 -8.17 20.91
C TRP A 515 -17.83 -8.09 22.25
N TYR A 516 -17.05 -7.04 22.47
CA TYR A 516 -16.75 -6.61 23.85
C TYR A 516 -17.86 -5.64 24.27
N ILE A 517 -18.71 -6.08 25.21
CA ILE A 517 -19.64 -5.21 25.93
C ILE A 517 -18.90 -4.64 27.13
#